data_AF-A0A7L3KFG4-F1
#
_entry.id   AF-A0A7L3KFG4-F1
#
_cell.length_a   1.000
_cell.length_b   1.000
_cell.length_c   1.000
_cell.angle_alpha   90.00
_cell.angle_beta   90.00
_cell.angle_gamma   90.00
#
_symmetry.space_group_name_H-M   'P 1'
#
loop_
_entity.id
_entity.type
_entity.pdbx_description
1 polymer ?
#
loop_
_entity_poly.entity_id
_entity_poly.type
_entity_poly.pdbx_seq_one_letter_code
_entity_poly.pdbx_strand_id
1 'polypeptide(L)'
;EPIEEALLERYGFPEAGTETRCYTNHALSYDQAKRVPRWVIEHISKQKTLGDADRRHCKFRPDPNIPLMFSAVNEDYLGSGWSRGHMAPAGDNKFSTRAMAETFYLSNIVPQNYENNAGFWNRMEMYCRELTERFEDVWVVSGPLTLPQTNDDGKKSVTYQVIGKDDVAVPSHLYKVILARRSRTSSEPLVLGAFVVPNDPIGFSHQLTDFQVSVEDLEKMSGLVFFPQVDKTKDVKNICEVDTCKLMGFKEFTLYITARKVQSARTLRRLEKAMAELQEAGIEPDEYLLKLYKKKEEELLQEKPVGAREGRAG
;
A
#
# COMPACT_ATOMS: atom_id res chain seq x y z
N GLU A 1 -37.74 -19.44 -39.96
CA GLU A 1 -36.35 -19.73 -40.39
C GLU A 1 -35.62 -20.39 -39.23
N PRO A 2 -34.74 -21.37 -39.44
CA PRO A 2 -33.93 -21.91 -38.35
C PRO A 2 -32.97 -20.80 -37.89
N ILE A 3 -32.90 -20.56 -36.59
CA ILE A 3 -31.92 -19.64 -36.01
C ILE A 3 -30.54 -20.20 -36.36
N GLU A 4 -29.79 -19.47 -37.18
CA GLU A 4 -28.41 -19.81 -37.54
C GLU A 4 -27.60 -19.92 -36.25
N GLU A 5 -27.01 -21.09 -35.99
CA GLU A 5 -26.21 -21.30 -34.79
C GLU A 5 -25.07 -20.28 -34.79
N ALA A 6 -24.96 -19.46 -33.74
CA ALA A 6 -23.94 -18.43 -33.64
C ALA A 6 -22.54 -19.08 -33.50
N LEU A 7 -21.91 -19.40 -34.65
CA LEU A 7 -20.63 -20.11 -34.72
C LEU A 7 -19.47 -19.35 -34.07
N LEU A 8 -19.59 -18.03 -33.93
CA LEU A 8 -18.57 -17.16 -33.35
C LEU A 8 -18.26 -17.53 -31.89
N GLU A 9 -19.29 -17.86 -31.11
CA GLU A 9 -19.17 -18.14 -29.68
C GLU A 9 -19.12 -19.64 -29.36
N ARG A 10 -19.13 -20.49 -30.40
CA ARG A 10 -19.26 -21.95 -30.27
C ARG A 10 -18.27 -22.58 -29.29
N TYR A 11 -17.07 -22.01 -29.19
CA TYR A 11 -16.01 -22.48 -28.30
C TYR A 11 -15.61 -21.46 -27.23
N GLY A 12 -16.42 -20.42 -27.03
CA GLY A 12 -16.17 -19.33 -26.10
C GLY A 12 -15.22 -18.26 -26.63
N PHE A 13 -15.30 -17.08 -26.04
CA PHE A 13 -14.34 -16.00 -26.26
C PHE A 13 -13.10 -16.19 -25.37
N PRO A 14 -11.94 -15.62 -25.76
CA PRO A 14 -10.78 -15.58 -24.89
C PRO A 14 -11.09 -14.89 -23.55
N GLU A 15 -10.72 -15.54 -22.45
CA GLU A 15 -10.88 -15.00 -21.10
C GLU A 15 -9.65 -14.21 -20.67
N ALA A 16 -9.82 -12.93 -20.34
CA ALA A 16 -8.73 -12.05 -19.93
C ALA A 16 -8.44 -12.09 -18.41
N GLY A 17 -9.32 -12.70 -17.60
CA GLY A 17 -9.18 -12.81 -16.14
C GLY A 17 -9.22 -11.46 -15.40
N THR A 18 -9.94 -10.48 -15.95
CA THR A 18 -9.98 -9.09 -15.44
C THR A 18 -11.20 -8.79 -14.58
N GLU A 19 -12.01 -9.80 -14.25
CA GLU A 19 -13.15 -9.65 -13.35
C GLU A 19 -12.75 -9.11 -11.97
N THR A 20 -13.66 -8.39 -11.33
CA THR A 20 -13.45 -7.87 -9.98
C THR A 20 -13.46 -9.02 -8.97
N ARG A 21 -12.38 -9.13 -8.21
CA ARG A 21 -12.23 -10.06 -7.09
C ARG A 21 -12.40 -9.31 -5.79
N CYS A 22 -13.36 -9.73 -4.97
CA CYS A 22 -13.65 -9.10 -3.69
C CYS A 22 -13.09 -9.90 -2.52
N TYR A 23 -12.42 -9.20 -1.61
CA TYR A 23 -11.92 -9.72 -0.34
C TYR A 23 -12.66 -9.02 0.81
N THR A 24 -12.24 -9.25 2.05
CA THR A 24 -12.95 -8.74 3.24
C THR A 24 -13.05 -7.21 3.28
N ASN A 25 -12.01 -6.49 2.81
CA ASN A 25 -11.98 -5.02 2.90
C ASN A 25 -11.32 -4.32 1.68
N HIS A 26 -10.97 -5.09 0.65
CA HIS A 26 -10.50 -4.54 -0.61
C HIS A 26 -11.05 -5.39 -1.76
N ALA A 27 -11.05 -4.84 -2.95
CA ALA A 27 -11.31 -5.57 -4.18
C ALA A 27 -10.25 -5.20 -5.21
N LEU A 28 -10.03 -6.06 -6.20
CA LEU A 28 -9.03 -5.82 -7.24
C LEU A 28 -9.44 -6.41 -8.58
N SER A 29 -8.88 -5.87 -9.65
CA SER A 29 -8.79 -6.54 -10.95
C SER A 29 -7.33 -6.91 -11.21
N TYR A 30 -7.07 -8.12 -11.70
CA TYR A 30 -5.72 -8.66 -11.82
C TYR A 30 -5.23 -8.63 -13.28
N ASP A 31 -3.94 -8.40 -13.49
CA ASP A 31 -3.30 -8.52 -14.80
C ASP A 31 -2.54 -9.86 -14.86
N GLN A 32 -3.20 -10.88 -15.43
CA GLN A 32 -2.61 -12.22 -15.58
C GLN A 32 -1.31 -12.22 -16.39
N ALA A 33 -1.12 -11.25 -17.30
CA ALA A 33 0.10 -11.16 -18.10
C ALA A 33 1.26 -10.53 -17.32
N LYS A 34 0.97 -9.57 -16.44
CA LYS A 34 1.99 -8.87 -15.64
C LYS A 34 2.19 -9.41 -14.23
N ARG A 35 1.32 -10.33 -13.79
CA ARG A 35 1.32 -10.96 -12.46
C ARG A 35 1.17 -9.95 -11.31
N VAL A 36 0.47 -8.85 -11.56
CA VAL A 36 0.24 -7.73 -10.61
C VAL A 36 -1.22 -7.25 -10.70
N PRO A 37 -1.76 -6.56 -9.68
CA PRO A 37 -3.07 -5.92 -9.80
C PRO A 37 -3.05 -4.82 -10.88
N ARG A 38 -4.16 -4.65 -11.61
CA ARG A 38 -4.43 -3.47 -12.46
C ARG A 38 -4.84 -2.28 -11.59
N TRP A 39 -5.71 -2.57 -10.64
CA TRP A 39 -6.18 -1.66 -9.61
C TRP A 39 -6.56 -2.46 -8.37
N VAL A 40 -6.43 -1.84 -7.21
CA VAL A 40 -6.96 -2.32 -5.93
C VAL A 40 -7.73 -1.19 -5.29
N ILE A 41 -9.02 -1.40 -4.99
CA ILE A 41 -9.88 -0.46 -4.27
C ILE A 41 -10.07 -0.92 -2.83
N GLU A 42 -10.06 0.02 -1.91
CA GLU A 42 -10.35 -0.20 -0.50
C GLU A 42 -11.21 0.93 0.09
N HIS A 43 -11.81 0.66 1.24
CA HIS A 43 -12.52 1.65 2.04
C HIS A 43 -11.96 1.70 3.46
N ILE A 44 -11.50 2.87 3.85
CA ILE A 44 -10.90 3.16 5.15
C ILE A 44 -11.88 4.00 5.98
N SER A 45 -12.01 3.65 7.24
CA SER A 45 -12.67 4.47 8.26
C SER A 45 -11.90 4.36 9.57
N LYS A 46 -12.18 5.28 10.50
CA LYS A 46 -11.51 5.31 11.81
C LYS A 46 -11.61 3.97 12.56
N GLN A 47 -12.71 3.24 12.43
CA GLN A 47 -12.88 1.94 13.08
C GLN A 47 -12.02 0.84 12.45
N LYS A 48 -11.78 0.90 11.12
CA LYS A 48 -11.02 -0.13 10.40
C LYS A 48 -9.51 -0.04 10.67
N THR A 49 -8.99 1.15 10.94
CA THR A 49 -7.58 1.39 11.27
C THR A 49 -7.23 1.05 12.73
N LEU A 50 -8.22 0.69 13.55
CA LEU A 50 -8.06 0.26 14.94
C LEU A 50 -8.26 -1.25 15.07
N GLY A 51 -7.63 -1.85 16.09
CA GLY A 51 -7.75 -3.27 16.41
C GLY A 51 -6.41 -4.00 16.53
N ASP A 52 -6.49 -5.25 16.95
CA ASP A 52 -5.34 -6.06 17.36
C ASP A 52 -4.74 -6.92 16.24
N ALA A 53 -5.21 -6.77 14.99
CA ALA A 53 -4.60 -7.50 13.89
C ALA A 53 -3.12 -7.09 13.73
N ASP A 54 -2.27 -8.10 13.64
CA ASP A 54 -0.82 -7.93 13.64
C ASP A 54 -0.21 -8.52 12.38
N ARG A 55 0.38 -7.62 11.57
CA ARG A 55 1.09 -7.97 10.33
C ARG A 55 2.22 -8.96 10.53
N ARG A 56 2.76 -9.11 11.76
CA ARG A 56 3.81 -10.10 12.08
C ARG A 56 3.31 -11.54 11.92
N HIS A 57 2.00 -11.76 12.00
CA HIS A 57 1.37 -13.07 11.81
C HIS A 57 0.97 -13.33 10.35
N CYS A 58 1.07 -12.34 9.47
CA CYS A 58 0.76 -12.47 8.06
C CYS A 58 1.99 -12.87 7.25
N LYS A 59 1.77 -13.65 6.19
CA LYS A 59 2.82 -14.13 5.28
C LYS A 59 2.39 -13.88 3.86
N PHE A 60 3.30 -13.33 3.05
CA PHE A 60 3.09 -13.25 1.61
C PHE A 60 2.92 -14.64 1.02
N ARG A 61 1.91 -14.82 0.20
CA ARG A 61 1.63 -16.08 -0.48
C ARG A 61 0.84 -15.83 -1.77
N PRO A 62 0.94 -16.75 -2.77
CA PRO A 62 0.07 -16.71 -3.93
C PRO A 62 -1.40 -16.63 -3.51
N ASP A 63 -2.18 -15.88 -4.29
CA ASP A 63 -3.62 -15.83 -4.07
C ASP A 63 -4.25 -17.17 -4.46
N PRO A 64 -5.00 -17.84 -3.57
CA PRO A 64 -5.61 -19.13 -3.88
C PRO A 64 -6.69 -19.06 -4.96
N ASN A 65 -7.17 -17.86 -5.31
CA ASN A 65 -8.21 -17.65 -6.32
C ASN A 65 -7.66 -17.31 -7.71
N ILE A 66 -6.33 -17.16 -7.85
CA ILE A 66 -5.67 -16.94 -9.14
C ILE A 66 -5.11 -18.28 -9.64
N PRO A 67 -5.40 -18.70 -10.89
CA PRO A 67 -4.77 -19.88 -11.46
C PRO A 67 -3.24 -19.80 -11.35
N LEU A 68 -2.60 -20.87 -10.88
CA LEU A 68 -1.17 -20.84 -10.55
C LEU A 68 -0.29 -20.37 -11.72
N MET A 69 -0.65 -20.72 -12.96
CA MET A 69 0.08 -20.31 -14.18
C MET A 69 0.11 -18.78 -14.43
N PHE A 70 -0.77 -18.03 -13.77
CA PHE A 70 -0.86 -16.58 -13.86
C PHE A 70 -0.53 -15.90 -12.53
N SER A 71 -0.20 -16.64 -11.49
CA SER A 71 0.07 -16.11 -10.14
C SER A 71 1.55 -15.86 -9.95
N ALA A 72 1.92 -14.72 -9.35
CA ALA A 72 3.28 -14.55 -8.83
C ALA A 72 3.52 -15.47 -7.62
N VAL A 73 4.78 -15.84 -7.40
CA VAL A 73 5.22 -16.55 -6.19
C VAL A 73 6.27 -15.75 -5.41
N ASN A 74 6.60 -16.18 -4.20
CA ASN A 74 7.55 -15.43 -3.36
C ASN A 74 8.97 -15.42 -3.95
N GLU A 75 9.30 -16.49 -4.67
CA GLU A 75 10.58 -16.74 -5.32
C GLU A 75 10.86 -15.70 -6.42
N ASP A 76 9.83 -15.13 -7.05
CA ASP A 76 10.02 -14.06 -8.03
C ASP A 76 10.54 -12.77 -7.40
N TYR A 77 10.14 -12.50 -6.16
CA TYR A 77 10.52 -11.30 -5.42
C TYR A 77 11.83 -11.49 -4.65
N LEU A 78 12.10 -12.70 -4.14
CA LEU A 78 13.25 -12.97 -3.29
C LEU A 78 14.56 -12.80 -4.07
N GLY A 79 15.40 -11.85 -3.65
CA GLY A 79 16.68 -11.59 -4.31
C GLY A 79 16.56 -10.79 -5.62
N SER A 80 15.37 -10.32 -5.98
CA SER A 80 15.12 -9.56 -7.22
C SER A 80 15.66 -8.12 -7.20
N GLY A 81 15.98 -7.59 -6.01
CA GLY A 81 16.25 -6.16 -5.81
C GLY A 81 14.99 -5.31 -5.58
N TRP A 82 13.80 -5.91 -5.64
CA TRP A 82 12.52 -5.25 -5.40
C TRP A 82 11.81 -5.79 -4.15
N SER A 83 11.13 -4.91 -3.42
CA SER A 83 10.29 -5.28 -2.30
C SER A 83 8.90 -5.72 -2.76
N ARG A 84 8.16 -6.40 -1.87
CA ARG A 84 6.73 -6.70 -2.05
C ARG A 84 5.91 -5.50 -1.56
N GLY A 85 5.51 -4.63 -2.48
CA GLY A 85 4.74 -3.42 -2.23
C GLY A 85 3.23 -3.69 -2.18
N HIS A 86 2.55 -3.28 -1.11
CA HIS A 86 1.09 -3.44 -0.99
C HIS A 86 0.37 -2.31 -1.71
N MET A 87 -0.71 -2.63 -2.43
CA MET A 87 -1.63 -1.62 -2.97
C MET A 87 -2.71 -1.23 -1.95
N ALA A 88 -3.41 -2.21 -1.37
CA ALA A 88 -4.18 -2.07 -0.14
C ALA A 88 -3.28 -2.44 1.07
N PRO A 89 -2.93 -1.49 1.96
CA PRO A 89 -1.96 -1.74 3.00
C PRO A 89 -2.54 -2.48 4.20
N ALA A 90 -1.70 -3.32 4.82
CA ALA A 90 -2.06 -4.04 6.05
C ALA A 90 -2.54 -3.09 7.17
N GLY A 91 -2.00 -1.87 7.24
CA GLY A 91 -2.33 -0.87 8.27
C GLY A 91 -3.80 -0.44 8.29
N ASP A 92 -4.51 -0.59 7.17
CA ASP A 92 -5.90 -0.15 7.01
C ASP A 92 -6.90 -1.22 7.46
N ASN A 93 -6.37 -2.38 7.88
CA ASN A 93 -7.11 -3.62 8.15
C ASN A 93 -6.90 -4.11 9.59
N LYS A 94 -6.60 -3.20 10.52
CA LYS A 94 -6.33 -3.51 11.93
C LYS A 94 -7.50 -4.17 12.65
N PHE A 95 -8.72 -3.89 12.19
CA PHE A 95 -9.96 -4.44 12.74
C PHE A 95 -10.16 -5.94 12.48
N SER A 96 -9.45 -6.52 11.50
CA SER A 96 -9.69 -7.89 11.05
C SER A 96 -8.41 -8.59 10.63
N THR A 97 -8.05 -9.65 11.36
CA THR A 97 -6.90 -10.52 11.04
C THR A 97 -7.03 -11.14 9.66
N ARG A 98 -8.26 -11.51 9.26
CA ARG A 98 -8.55 -12.03 7.92
C ARG A 98 -8.32 -10.97 6.85
N ALA A 99 -8.91 -9.78 7.00
CA ALA A 99 -8.74 -8.71 6.02
C ALA A 99 -7.27 -8.34 5.85
N MET A 100 -6.53 -8.24 6.95
CA MET A 100 -5.10 -8.00 6.92
C MET A 100 -4.35 -9.12 6.21
N ALA A 101 -4.62 -10.39 6.52
CA ALA A 101 -3.96 -11.52 5.86
C ALA A 101 -4.24 -11.58 4.35
N GLU A 102 -5.43 -11.20 3.91
CA GLU A 102 -5.79 -11.13 2.49
C GLU A 102 -4.99 -10.05 1.75
N THR A 103 -4.56 -8.96 2.41
CA THR A 103 -3.64 -7.97 1.79
C THR A 103 -2.25 -8.55 1.48
N PHE A 104 -1.87 -9.68 2.08
CA PHE A 104 -0.61 -10.37 1.80
C PHE A 104 -0.71 -11.38 0.65
N TYR A 105 -1.87 -11.52 0.00
CA TYR A 105 -1.94 -12.22 -1.26
C TYR A 105 -1.16 -11.46 -2.34
N LEU A 106 -0.36 -12.19 -3.13
CA LEU A 106 0.45 -11.58 -4.19
C LEU A 106 -0.38 -10.93 -5.31
N SER A 107 -1.70 -11.18 -5.35
CA SER A 107 -2.66 -10.44 -6.18
C SER A 107 -2.79 -8.96 -5.82
N ASN A 108 -2.45 -8.56 -4.59
CA ASN A 108 -2.42 -7.18 -4.09
C ASN A 108 -1.01 -6.53 -4.18
N ILE A 109 -0.02 -7.27 -4.69
CA ILE A 109 1.39 -6.90 -4.55
C ILE A 109 2.00 -6.50 -5.90
N VAL A 110 2.87 -5.51 -5.86
CA VAL A 110 3.74 -5.12 -6.99
C VAL A 110 5.21 -5.12 -6.55
N PRO A 111 6.16 -5.32 -7.47
CA PRO A 111 7.58 -5.05 -7.21
C PRO A 111 7.78 -3.55 -6.95
N GLN A 112 8.15 -3.18 -5.72
CA GLN A 112 8.27 -1.78 -5.32
C GLN A 112 9.66 -1.47 -4.78
N ASN A 113 10.22 -0.32 -5.13
CA ASN A 113 11.49 0.14 -4.60
C ASN A 113 11.43 0.18 -3.05
N TYR A 114 12.47 -0.31 -2.37
CA TYR A 114 12.46 -0.45 -0.91
C TYR A 114 12.30 0.90 -0.18
N GLU A 115 12.98 1.94 -0.67
CA GLU A 115 12.93 3.28 -0.07
C GLU A 115 11.60 3.96 -0.38
N ASN A 116 11.05 3.74 -1.58
CA ASN A 116 9.70 4.19 -1.92
C ASN A 116 8.65 3.56 -0.99
N ASN A 117 8.65 2.23 -0.88
CA ASN A 117 7.71 1.44 -0.07
C ASN A 117 7.79 1.83 1.41
N ALA A 118 9.00 1.90 1.98
CA ALA A 118 9.18 2.22 3.40
C ALA A 118 9.10 3.72 3.70
N GLY A 119 9.22 4.59 2.69
CA GLY A 119 9.31 6.04 2.81
C GLY A 119 8.08 6.76 2.27
N PHE A 120 8.18 7.33 1.06
CA PHE A 120 7.15 8.22 0.50
C PHE A 120 5.79 7.55 0.34
N TRP A 121 5.74 6.31 -0.16
CA TRP A 121 4.49 5.56 -0.31
C TRP A 121 3.82 5.30 1.04
N ASN A 122 4.58 4.85 2.04
CA ASN A 122 4.08 4.68 3.40
C ASN A 122 3.56 6.01 4.00
N ARG A 123 4.23 7.15 3.75
CA ARG A 123 3.73 8.47 4.15
C ARG A 123 2.38 8.80 3.49
N MET A 124 2.21 8.47 2.20
CA MET A 124 0.90 8.61 1.52
C MET A 124 -0.17 7.71 2.14
N GLU A 125 0.15 6.45 2.44
CA GLU A 125 -0.77 5.54 3.14
C GLU A 125 -1.15 6.07 4.53
N MET A 126 -0.20 6.68 5.25
CA MET A 126 -0.47 7.32 6.54
C MET A 126 -1.41 8.52 6.39
N TYR A 127 -1.20 9.35 5.37
CA TYR A 127 -2.12 10.45 5.04
C TYR A 127 -3.55 9.94 4.74
N CYS A 128 -3.70 8.85 3.99
CA CYS A 128 -5.01 8.24 3.74
C CYS A 128 -5.72 7.81 5.03
N ARG A 129 -4.97 7.27 6.01
CA ARG A 129 -5.52 6.95 7.34
C ARG A 129 -5.87 8.20 8.13
N GLU A 130 -5.03 9.22 8.08
CA GLU A 130 -5.24 10.49 8.78
C GLU A 130 -6.52 11.21 8.29
N LEU A 131 -6.85 11.10 7.00
CA LEU A 131 -8.13 11.61 6.47
C LEU A 131 -9.35 11.08 7.23
N THR A 132 -9.28 9.87 7.80
CA THR A 132 -10.40 9.30 8.58
C THR A 132 -10.68 10.02 9.89
N GLU A 133 -9.81 10.95 10.30
CA GLU A 133 -10.06 11.84 11.42
C GLU A 133 -10.96 13.03 11.04
N ARG A 134 -11.09 13.32 9.74
CA ARG A 134 -11.78 14.49 9.18
C ARG A 134 -12.92 14.14 8.23
N PHE A 135 -12.91 12.91 7.71
CA PHE A 135 -13.90 12.34 6.79
C PHE A 135 -14.35 10.98 7.32
N GLU A 136 -15.66 10.73 7.39
CA GLU A 136 -16.20 9.44 7.87
C GLU A 136 -15.81 8.27 6.94
N ASP A 137 -15.83 8.51 5.63
CA ASP A 137 -15.58 7.49 4.61
C ASP A 137 -14.48 7.96 3.65
N VAL A 138 -13.46 7.12 3.46
CA VAL A 138 -12.36 7.34 2.52
C VAL A 138 -12.21 6.11 1.63
N TRP A 139 -12.43 6.27 0.33
CA TRP A 139 -12.14 5.26 -0.68
C TRP A 139 -10.82 5.55 -1.35
N VAL A 140 -10.02 4.51 -1.55
CA VAL A 140 -8.71 4.62 -2.16
C VAL A 140 -8.58 3.57 -3.25
N VAL A 141 -8.16 3.99 -4.45
CA VAL A 141 -7.76 3.08 -5.53
C VAL A 141 -6.27 3.23 -5.75
N SER A 142 -5.53 2.13 -5.69
CA SER A 142 -4.08 2.12 -5.94
C SER A 142 -3.71 1.13 -7.03
N GLY A 143 -2.64 1.39 -7.78
CA GLY A 143 -2.14 0.42 -8.76
C GLY A 143 -0.82 0.82 -9.43
N PRO A 144 -0.28 -0.09 -10.25
CA PRO A 144 0.94 0.11 -11.03
C PRO A 144 0.70 0.83 -12.37
N LEU A 145 1.73 1.51 -12.86
CA LEU A 145 1.82 2.09 -14.21
C LEU A 145 3.17 1.80 -14.87
N THR A 146 3.14 1.59 -16.18
CA THR A 146 4.33 1.48 -17.05
C THR A 146 4.25 2.60 -18.09
N LEU A 147 4.83 3.75 -17.75
CA LEU A 147 4.69 4.98 -18.54
C LEU A 147 5.81 5.11 -19.58
N PRO A 148 5.53 5.75 -20.73
CA PRO A 148 6.53 5.91 -21.78
C PRO A 148 7.59 6.94 -21.38
N GLN A 149 8.83 6.69 -21.80
CA GLN A 149 9.92 7.66 -21.79
C GLN A 149 10.18 8.12 -23.23
N THR A 150 10.60 9.38 -23.39
CA THR A 150 11.00 9.92 -24.71
C THR A 150 12.50 9.75 -24.85
N ASN A 151 12.93 9.02 -25.86
CA ASN A 151 14.33 8.76 -26.14
C ASN A 151 14.99 9.95 -26.85
N ASP A 152 16.31 9.94 -26.96
CA ASP A 152 17.10 11.00 -27.61
C ASP A 152 16.68 11.23 -29.09
N ASP A 153 16.12 10.21 -29.75
CA ASP A 153 15.61 10.30 -31.13
C ASP A 153 14.17 10.84 -31.23
N GLY A 154 13.58 11.27 -30.12
CA GLY A 154 12.21 11.79 -30.03
C GLY A 154 11.12 10.73 -30.04
N LYS A 155 11.45 9.44 -30.18
CA LYS A 155 10.46 8.35 -30.09
C LYS A 155 10.10 8.06 -28.63
N LYS A 156 8.88 7.60 -28.42
CA LYS A 156 8.40 7.15 -27.11
C LYS A 156 8.46 5.64 -27.01
N SER A 157 9.05 5.12 -25.94
CA SER A 157 9.04 3.69 -25.62
C SER A 157 8.65 3.45 -24.17
N VAL A 158 7.95 2.35 -23.92
CA VAL A 158 7.67 1.85 -22.58
C VAL A 158 8.67 0.74 -22.29
N THR A 159 9.46 0.90 -21.23
CA THR A 159 10.45 -0.09 -20.79
C THR A 159 10.25 -0.34 -19.31
N TYR A 160 10.17 -1.61 -18.92
CA TYR A 160 10.08 -2.03 -17.54
C TYR A 160 10.77 -3.38 -17.37
N GLN A 161 11.31 -3.62 -16.17
CA GLN A 161 11.89 -4.91 -15.82
C GLN A 161 10.78 -5.93 -15.55
N VAL A 162 11.03 -7.20 -15.86
CA VAL A 162 10.31 -8.34 -15.31
C VAL A 162 11.23 -9.13 -14.39
N ILE A 163 10.70 -9.67 -13.28
CA ILE A 163 11.48 -10.40 -12.27
C ILE A 163 10.95 -11.81 -12.06
N GLY A 164 11.85 -12.69 -11.63
CA GLY A 164 11.50 -14.08 -11.30
C GLY A 164 11.39 -15.00 -12.51
N LYS A 165 10.83 -16.19 -12.29
CA LYS A 165 10.57 -17.15 -13.38
C LYS A 165 9.23 -16.89 -14.06
N ASP A 166 8.33 -16.22 -13.35
CA ASP A 166 6.97 -15.92 -13.78
C ASP A 166 6.83 -14.53 -14.43
N ASP A 167 7.96 -13.86 -14.70
CA ASP A 167 8.07 -12.56 -15.37
C ASP A 167 7.14 -11.48 -14.76
N VAL A 168 7.21 -11.31 -13.44
CA VAL A 168 6.40 -10.31 -12.71
C VAL A 168 6.85 -8.91 -13.11
N ALA A 169 5.94 -8.08 -13.62
CA ALA A 169 6.28 -6.76 -14.13
C ALA A 169 6.57 -5.76 -13.00
N VAL A 170 7.70 -5.06 -13.12
CA VAL A 170 8.08 -3.96 -12.23
C VAL A 170 7.48 -2.65 -12.77
N PRO A 171 6.56 -1.97 -12.05
CA PRO A 171 6.03 -0.70 -12.49
C PRO A 171 7.10 0.40 -12.51
N SER A 172 6.99 1.31 -13.48
CA SER A 172 7.74 2.57 -13.48
C SER A 172 7.18 3.58 -12.47
N HIS A 173 5.87 3.55 -12.25
CA HIS A 173 5.15 4.48 -11.40
C HIS A 173 4.05 3.75 -10.65
N LEU A 174 3.63 4.31 -9.53
CA LEU A 174 2.45 3.90 -8.78
C LEU A 174 1.45 5.05 -8.79
N TYR A 175 0.16 4.74 -8.79
CA TYR A 175 -0.88 5.75 -8.65
C TYR A 175 -1.73 5.50 -7.41
N LYS A 176 -2.32 6.58 -6.90
CA LYS A 176 -3.37 6.52 -5.90
C LYS A 176 -4.47 7.54 -6.24
N VAL A 177 -5.71 7.10 -6.24
CA VAL A 177 -6.91 7.96 -6.34
C VAL A 177 -7.62 7.91 -5.00
N ILE A 178 -7.81 9.07 -4.38
CA ILE A 178 -8.47 9.22 -3.08
C ILE A 178 -9.80 9.91 -3.31
N LEU A 179 -10.87 9.31 -2.82
CA LEU A 179 -12.20 9.91 -2.75
C LEU A 179 -12.63 9.91 -1.28
N ALA A 180 -13.03 11.05 -0.73
CA ALA A 180 -13.49 11.12 0.66
C ALA A 180 -14.82 11.86 0.80
N ARG A 181 -15.62 11.41 1.77
CA ARG A 181 -16.91 11.99 2.14
C ARG A 181 -16.88 12.42 3.59
N ARG A 182 -17.30 13.67 3.87
CA ARG A 182 -17.29 14.23 5.23
C ARG A 182 -18.13 13.38 6.18
N SER A 183 -19.40 13.20 5.84
CA SER A 183 -20.32 12.31 6.52
C SER A 183 -21.46 11.90 5.60
N ARG A 184 -22.20 10.85 5.95
CA ARG A 184 -23.37 10.40 5.17
C ARG A 184 -24.51 11.42 5.12
N THR A 185 -24.57 12.32 6.10
CA THR A 185 -25.62 13.33 6.26
C THR A 185 -25.20 14.72 5.79
N SER A 186 -23.91 14.90 5.46
CA SER A 186 -23.39 16.18 4.98
C SER A 186 -23.86 16.46 3.55
N SER A 187 -24.20 17.72 3.28
CA SER A 187 -24.43 18.24 1.93
C SER A 187 -23.15 18.78 1.27
N GLU A 188 -22.01 18.72 1.97
CA GLU A 188 -20.72 19.08 1.37
C GLU A 188 -20.40 18.13 0.20
N PRO A 189 -19.86 18.64 -0.92
CA PRO A 189 -19.40 17.80 -2.03
C PRO A 189 -18.34 16.78 -1.57
N LEU A 190 -18.22 15.70 -2.32
CA LEU A 190 -17.10 14.77 -2.15
C LEU A 190 -15.79 15.49 -2.42
N VAL A 191 -14.68 14.95 -1.93
CA VAL A 191 -13.34 15.43 -2.28
C VAL A 191 -12.56 14.34 -2.99
N LEU A 192 -11.84 14.71 -4.05
CA LEU A 192 -11.11 13.79 -4.90
C LEU A 192 -9.69 14.31 -5.17
N GLY A 193 -8.72 13.40 -5.20
CA GLY A 193 -7.37 13.66 -5.70
C GLY A 193 -6.77 12.43 -6.36
N ALA A 194 -6.03 12.64 -7.45
CA ALA A 194 -5.28 11.61 -8.15
C ALA A 194 -3.78 11.95 -8.10
N PHE A 195 -2.95 10.96 -7.77
CA PHE A 195 -1.52 11.13 -7.60
C PHE A 195 -0.76 10.04 -8.34
N VAL A 196 0.34 10.41 -9.01
CA VAL A 196 1.23 9.49 -9.72
C VAL A 196 2.66 9.72 -9.26
N VAL A 197 3.25 8.71 -8.63
CA VAL A 197 4.62 8.77 -8.08
C VAL A 197 5.54 7.79 -8.81
N PRO A 198 6.81 8.13 -9.07
CA PRO A 198 7.76 7.17 -9.61
C PRO A 198 8.01 6.04 -8.61
N ASN A 199 8.28 4.82 -9.11
CA ASN A 199 8.67 3.67 -8.30
C ASN A 199 10.17 3.75 -7.93
N ASP A 200 10.58 4.89 -7.40
CA ASP A 200 11.95 5.26 -7.06
C ASP A 200 12.01 5.93 -5.69
N PRO A 201 13.20 6.09 -5.08
CA PRO A 201 13.36 6.85 -3.84
C PRO A 201 12.89 8.30 -4.01
N ILE A 202 12.03 8.77 -3.11
CA ILE A 202 11.55 10.16 -3.08
C ILE A 202 11.79 10.74 -1.68
N GLY A 203 12.58 11.81 -1.62
CA GLY A 203 12.97 12.47 -0.38
C GLY A 203 11.87 13.34 0.25
N PHE A 204 12.16 13.90 1.43
CA PHE A 204 11.24 14.76 2.18
C PHE A 204 11.07 16.18 1.60
N SER A 205 11.89 16.56 0.61
CA SER A 205 11.79 17.85 -0.08
C SER A 205 10.57 17.94 -1.00
N HIS A 206 10.02 16.80 -1.43
CA HIS A 206 8.86 16.76 -2.31
C HIS A 206 7.56 16.71 -1.50
N GLN A 207 6.60 17.51 -1.95
CA GLN A 207 5.25 17.54 -1.41
C GLN A 207 4.34 16.58 -2.17
N LEU A 208 3.22 16.17 -1.58
CA LEU A 208 2.25 15.30 -2.27
C LEU A 208 1.69 15.96 -3.53
N THR A 209 1.47 17.28 -3.46
CA THR A 209 0.96 18.09 -4.57
C THR A 209 1.88 18.10 -5.79
N ASP A 210 3.19 17.86 -5.62
CA ASP A 210 4.15 17.76 -6.73
C ASP A 210 3.84 16.58 -7.66
N PHE A 211 3.10 15.59 -7.16
CA PHE A 211 2.69 14.37 -7.85
C PHE A 211 1.21 14.33 -8.18
N GLN A 212 0.48 15.42 -7.93
CA GLN A 212 -0.94 15.49 -8.23
C GLN A 212 -1.14 15.61 -9.74
N VAL A 213 -2.08 14.84 -10.27
CA VAL A 213 -2.51 14.88 -11.68
C VAL A 213 -4.03 15.04 -11.74
N SER A 214 -4.54 15.41 -12.92
CA SER A 214 -5.98 15.33 -13.17
C SER A 214 -6.42 13.86 -13.17
N VAL A 215 -7.67 13.60 -12.77
CA VAL A 215 -8.19 12.23 -12.82
C VAL A 215 -8.29 11.75 -14.27
N GLU A 216 -8.59 12.66 -15.21
CA GLU A 216 -8.67 12.40 -16.64
C GLU A 216 -7.32 11.95 -17.23
N ASP A 217 -6.22 12.61 -16.84
CA ASP A 217 -4.88 12.22 -17.28
C ASP A 217 -4.50 10.85 -16.71
N LEU A 218 -4.87 10.55 -15.46
CA LEU A 218 -4.66 9.23 -14.88
C LEU A 218 -5.50 8.14 -15.55
N GLU A 219 -6.76 8.41 -15.87
CA GLU A 219 -7.61 7.51 -16.64
C GLU A 219 -7.01 7.23 -18.03
N LYS A 220 -6.48 8.26 -18.70
CA LYS A 220 -5.76 8.11 -19.97
C LYS A 220 -4.47 7.31 -19.84
N MET A 221 -3.70 7.52 -18.78
CA MET A 221 -2.45 6.79 -18.51
C MET A 221 -2.69 5.31 -18.18
N SER A 222 -3.75 5.01 -17.44
CA SER A 222 -4.05 3.67 -16.92
C SER A 222 -4.98 2.84 -17.80
N GLY A 223 -5.78 3.49 -18.65
CA GLY A 223 -6.88 2.84 -19.39
C GLY A 223 -8.05 2.41 -18.48
N LEU A 224 -8.19 3.03 -17.30
CA LEU A 224 -9.24 2.74 -16.32
C LEU A 224 -10.22 3.90 -16.22
N VAL A 225 -11.40 3.63 -15.65
CA VAL A 225 -12.35 4.67 -15.21
C VAL A 225 -12.56 4.52 -13.70
N PHE A 226 -12.15 5.53 -12.94
CA PHE A 226 -12.23 5.53 -11.48
C PHE A 226 -13.56 6.12 -11.01
N PHE A 227 -14.20 5.45 -10.04
CA PHE A 227 -15.47 5.88 -9.45
C PHE A 227 -16.54 6.26 -10.51
N PRO A 228 -16.89 5.37 -11.45
CA PRO A 228 -17.75 5.68 -12.60
C PRO A 228 -19.18 6.14 -12.23
N GLN A 229 -19.59 5.98 -10.96
CA GLN A 229 -20.88 6.43 -10.45
C GLN A 229 -20.85 7.86 -9.87
N VAL A 230 -19.69 8.53 -9.86
CA VAL A 230 -19.53 9.89 -9.36
C VAL A 230 -19.44 10.86 -10.53
N ASP A 231 -20.28 11.90 -10.57
CA ASP A 231 -20.14 12.99 -11.54
C ASP A 231 -18.99 13.92 -11.09
N LYS A 232 -17.78 13.61 -11.57
CA LYS A 232 -16.55 14.34 -11.21
C LYS A 232 -16.54 15.80 -11.68
N THR A 233 -17.51 16.23 -12.49
CA THR A 233 -17.60 17.63 -12.95
C THR A 233 -18.42 18.50 -11.99
N LYS A 234 -19.28 17.89 -11.16
CA LYS A 234 -20.22 18.61 -10.28
C LYS A 234 -20.09 18.24 -8.81
N ASP A 235 -19.79 16.99 -8.52
CA ASP A 235 -19.97 16.42 -7.18
C ASP A 235 -18.66 16.37 -6.37
N VAL A 236 -17.53 16.79 -6.95
CA VAL A 236 -16.21 16.68 -6.31
C VAL A 236 -15.49 18.02 -6.24
N LYS A 237 -14.77 18.23 -5.14
CA LYS A 237 -13.74 19.27 -4.98
C LYS A 237 -12.36 18.64 -4.96
N ASN A 238 -11.34 19.41 -5.32
CA ASN A 238 -9.95 18.97 -5.19
C ASN A 238 -9.61 18.73 -3.71
N ILE A 239 -9.13 17.54 -3.38
CA ILE A 239 -8.75 17.18 -2.01
C ILE A 239 -7.66 18.09 -1.44
N CYS A 240 -6.72 18.57 -2.25
CA CYS A 240 -5.63 19.44 -1.79
C CYS A 240 -6.03 20.91 -1.63
N GLU A 241 -7.26 21.28 -2.04
CA GLU A 241 -7.85 22.59 -1.77
C GLU A 241 -8.71 22.56 -0.49
N VAL A 242 -9.28 21.39 -0.17
CA VAL A 242 -10.18 21.19 1.00
C VAL A 242 -9.42 20.65 2.22
N ASP A 243 -8.45 19.79 1.99
CA ASP A 243 -7.54 19.20 2.98
C ASP A 243 -6.08 19.57 2.64
N THR A 244 -5.16 19.26 3.55
CA THR A 244 -3.79 19.78 3.50
C THR A 244 -2.91 19.14 2.43
N CYS A 245 -3.22 17.91 2.00
CA CYS A 245 -2.30 17.06 1.24
C CYS A 245 -0.87 17.03 1.82
N LYS A 246 -0.73 17.25 3.13
CA LYS A 246 0.57 17.35 3.77
C LYS A 246 0.96 15.99 4.33
N LEU A 247 2.00 15.42 3.74
CA LEU A 247 2.63 14.21 4.28
C LEU A 247 3.45 14.56 5.53
N MET A 248 3.57 13.60 6.46
CA MET A 248 4.42 13.75 7.64
C MET A 248 5.83 14.24 7.27
N GLY A 249 6.33 15.24 8.00
CA GLY A 249 7.68 15.75 7.81
C GLY A 249 8.74 14.75 8.30
N PHE A 250 10.02 15.07 8.05
CA PHE A 250 11.15 14.22 8.45
C PHE A 250 11.12 13.88 9.95
N LYS A 251 10.91 14.89 10.81
CA LYS A 251 10.85 14.72 12.26
C LYS A 251 9.71 13.79 12.70
N GLU A 252 8.49 14.10 12.26
CA GLU A 252 7.26 13.34 12.60
C GLU A 252 7.37 11.89 12.14
N PHE A 253 7.82 11.68 10.90
CA PHE A 253 7.97 10.35 10.33
C PHE A 253 9.04 9.53 11.05
N THR A 254 10.18 10.16 11.38
CA THR A 254 11.25 9.47 12.12
C THR A 254 10.79 9.08 13.52
N LEU A 255 10.07 9.96 14.24
CA LEU A 255 9.46 9.63 15.53
C LEU A 255 8.51 8.43 15.42
N TYR A 256 7.64 8.43 14.40
CA TYR A 256 6.70 7.34 14.15
C TYR A 256 7.42 6.00 13.90
N ILE A 257 8.45 5.99 13.04
CA ILE A 257 9.23 4.78 12.76
C ILE A 257 9.96 4.31 14.01
N THR A 258 10.54 5.22 14.80
CA THR A 258 11.22 4.88 16.06
C THR A 258 10.25 4.28 17.08
N ALA A 259 9.04 4.82 17.23
CA ALA A 259 8.01 4.22 18.08
C ALA A 259 7.70 2.77 17.69
N ARG A 260 7.61 2.48 16.39
CA ARG A 260 7.41 1.11 15.90
C ARG A 260 8.61 0.20 16.16
N LYS A 261 9.83 0.71 15.99
CA LYS A 261 11.06 -0.02 16.33
C LYS A 261 11.08 -0.38 17.82
N VAL A 262 10.79 0.58 18.69
CA VAL A 262 10.65 0.39 20.14
C VAL A 262 9.63 -0.70 20.46
N GLN A 263 8.39 -0.60 19.98
CA GLN A 263 7.35 -1.62 20.20
C GLN A 263 7.77 -3.03 19.78
N SER A 264 8.52 -3.13 18.68
CA SER A 264 8.95 -4.40 18.11
C SER A 264 10.27 -4.94 18.67
N ALA A 265 10.95 -4.18 19.53
CA ALA A 265 12.24 -4.57 20.09
C ALA A 265 12.10 -5.85 20.93
N ARG A 266 13.02 -6.80 20.72
CA ARG A 266 13.07 -8.08 21.44
C ARG A 266 14.24 -8.18 22.42
N THR A 267 15.09 -7.15 22.45
CA THR A 267 16.27 -7.09 23.32
C THR A 267 16.52 -5.65 23.71
N LEU A 268 17.08 -5.43 24.91
CA LEU A 268 17.47 -4.09 25.38
C LEU A 268 18.40 -3.39 24.39
N ARG A 269 19.39 -4.11 23.84
CA ARG A 269 20.28 -3.57 22.80
C ARG A 269 19.53 -3.01 21.57
N ARG A 270 18.45 -3.67 21.13
CA ARG A 270 17.65 -3.18 19.99
C ARG A 270 16.81 -1.97 20.39
N LEU A 271 16.32 -1.95 21.63
CA LEU A 271 15.56 -0.85 22.20
C LEU A 271 16.43 0.42 22.32
N GLU A 272 17.61 0.31 22.92
CA GLU A 272 18.61 1.38 23.05
C GLU A 272 19.06 1.89 21.68
N LYS A 273 19.35 0.99 20.74
CA LYS A 273 19.74 1.35 19.37
C LYS A 273 18.70 2.22 18.67
N ALA A 274 17.41 1.95 18.86
CA ALA A 274 16.34 2.74 18.25
C ALA A 274 16.34 4.20 18.77
N MET A 275 16.63 4.41 20.05
CA MET A 275 16.74 5.75 20.64
C MET A 275 18.03 6.46 20.22
N ALA A 276 19.14 5.72 20.13
CA ALA A 276 20.42 6.26 19.67
C ALA A 276 20.33 6.77 18.21
N GLU A 277 19.71 6.00 17.31
CA GLU A 277 19.47 6.42 15.91
C GLU A 277 18.62 7.70 15.83
N LEU A 278 17.64 7.87 16.74
CA LEU A 278 16.81 9.08 16.80
C LEU A 278 17.64 10.30 17.25
N GLN A 279 18.52 10.12 18.23
CA GLN A 279 19.41 11.16 18.73
C GLN A 279 20.47 11.56 17.69
N GLU A 280 21.04 10.59 16.97
CA GLU A 280 21.96 10.82 15.84
C GLU A 280 21.29 11.63 14.71
N ALA A 281 19.98 11.43 14.50
CA ALA A 281 19.19 12.23 13.57
C ALA A 281 18.85 13.64 14.09
N GLY A 282 19.31 14.02 15.29
CA GLY A 282 19.07 15.33 15.90
C GLY A 282 17.62 15.56 16.33
N ILE A 283 16.88 14.48 16.62
CA ILE A 283 15.46 14.55 16.98
C ILE A 283 15.27 14.17 18.45
N GLU A 284 14.61 15.05 19.20
CA GLU A 284 14.21 14.76 20.58
C GLU A 284 12.94 13.88 20.61
N PRO A 285 12.90 12.85 21.48
CA PRO A 285 11.72 12.01 21.64
C PRO A 285 10.57 12.77 22.30
N ASP A 286 9.35 12.55 21.80
CA ASP A 286 8.14 13.10 22.42
C ASP A 286 7.71 12.29 23.66
N GLU A 287 6.72 12.83 24.40
CA GLU A 287 6.22 12.19 25.62
C GLU A 287 5.66 10.79 25.36
N TYR A 288 5.02 10.58 24.20
CA TYR A 288 4.47 9.29 23.81
C TYR A 288 5.59 8.24 23.63
N LEU A 289 6.64 8.58 22.89
CA LEU A 289 7.79 7.72 22.64
C LEU A 289 8.53 7.39 23.94
N LEU A 290 8.70 8.36 24.84
CA LEU A 290 9.32 8.14 26.14
C LEU A 290 8.51 7.17 27.02
N LYS A 291 7.18 7.34 27.07
CA LYS A 291 6.28 6.41 27.79
C LYS A 291 6.37 5.00 27.21
N LEU A 292 6.40 4.90 25.88
CA LEU A 292 6.47 3.64 25.17
C LEU A 292 7.81 2.93 25.40
N TYR A 293 8.92 3.68 25.37
CA TYR A 293 10.26 3.17 25.67
C TYR A 293 10.32 2.57 27.07
N LYS A 294 9.89 3.32 28.11
CA LYS A 294 9.91 2.87 29.51
C LYS A 294 9.13 1.58 29.70
N LYS A 295 7.90 1.53 29.15
CA LYS A 295 7.07 0.33 29.21
C LYS A 295 7.77 -0.89 28.59
N LYS A 296 8.43 -0.70 27.43
CA LYS A 296 9.10 -1.80 26.73
C LYS A 296 10.39 -2.24 27.42
N GLU A 297 11.11 -1.30 28.04
CA GLU A 297 12.30 -1.57 28.84
C GLU A 297 11.95 -2.45 30.05
N GLU A 298 10.89 -2.10 30.78
CA GLU A 298 10.38 -2.89 31.91
C GLU A 298 9.98 -4.31 31.48
N GLU A 299 9.26 -4.45 30.37
CA GLU A 299 8.87 -5.75 29.80
C GLU A 299 10.11 -6.63 29.52
N LEU A 300 11.11 -6.08 28.83
CA LEU A 300 12.33 -6.81 28.47
C LEU A 300 13.22 -7.16 29.66
N LEU A 301 13.17 -6.37 30.74
CA LEU A 301 13.88 -6.66 31.99
C LEU A 301 13.20 -7.78 32.80
N GLN A 302 11.87 -7.84 32.77
CA GLN A 302 11.08 -8.87 33.44
C GLN A 302 11.12 -10.23 32.72
N GLU A 303 11.34 -10.25 31.40
CA GLU A 303 11.46 -11.48 30.58
C GLU A 303 12.81 -12.23 30.73
N LYS A 304 13.71 -11.84 31.64
CA LYS A 304 14.93 -12.61 31.94
C LYS A 304 14.58 -14.02 32.46
N PRO A 305 15.27 -15.10 32.02
CA PRO A 305 14.85 -16.46 32.29
C PRO A 305 15.04 -16.85 33.76
N VAL A 306 13.95 -17.30 34.39
CA VAL A 306 14.01 -18.28 35.49
C VAL A 306 14.48 -19.60 34.88
N GLY A 307 15.76 -19.95 35.07
CA GLY A 307 16.26 -21.27 34.68
C GLY A 307 17.71 -21.35 34.23
N ALA A 308 18.65 -20.75 34.97
CA ALA A 308 19.96 -21.39 35.09
C ALA A 308 19.74 -22.69 35.87
N ARG A 309 19.44 -23.80 35.18
CA ARG A 309 19.55 -25.13 35.78
C ARG A 309 21.04 -25.36 36.01
N GLU A 310 21.41 -25.22 37.28
CA GLU A 310 22.63 -25.70 37.88
C GLU A 310 23.00 -27.07 37.31
N GLY A 311 24.28 -27.23 36.97
CA GLY A 311 24.84 -28.53 36.67
C GLY A 311 24.55 -29.50 37.82
N ARG A 312 24.03 -30.67 37.46
CA ARG A 312 24.21 -31.86 38.28
C ARG A 312 24.96 -32.87 37.45
N ALA A 313 26.14 -33.20 37.99
CA ALA A 313 26.87 -34.42 37.72
C ALA A 313 25.97 -35.65 37.82
N GLY A 314 26.29 -36.66 37.02
CA GLY A 314 25.63 -37.96 36.95
C GLY A 314 25.92 -38.61 35.61
#